data_AF-A0A2E5PE97-F1
#
_entry.id   AF-A0A2E5PE97-F1
#
_cell.length_a   1.000
_cell.length_b   1.000
_cell.length_c   1.000
_cell.angle_alpha   90.00
_cell.angle_beta   90.00
_cell.angle_gamma   90.00
#
_symmetry.space_group_name_H-M   'P 1'
#
loop_
_entity.id
_entity.type
_entity.pdbx_description
1 polymer ?
#
loop_
_entity_poly.entity_id
_entity_poly.type
_entity_poly.pdbx_seq_one_letter_code
_entity_poly.pdbx_strand_id
1 'polypeptide(L)'
;MRKMAEARPRNLFIAAFRDTSAGPPDLRVPPFDCNPVHLYAALREVALSQPRTILQSEAPEELKMCFVQRTALWRFPDYIEVKVAATEDGRATLTISSKARYGVEDFGVNKRRVKRWLVLLNKRLAG
;
A
#
# COMPACT_ATOMS: atom_id res chain seq x y z
N MET A 1 17.28 13.10 -25.19
CA MET A 1 16.94 11.67 -24.97
C MET A 1 15.84 11.57 -23.93
N ARG A 2 14.61 11.17 -24.30
CA ARG A 2 13.60 10.75 -23.31
C ARG A 2 14.12 9.47 -22.67
N LYS A 3 14.37 9.46 -21.35
CA LYS A 3 14.50 8.19 -20.62
C LYS A 3 13.21 7.43 -20.87
N MET A 4 13.27 6.33 -21.60
CA MET A 4 12.17 5.36 -21.62
C MET A 4 12.03 4.91 -20.17
N ALA A 5 10.93 5.28 -19.51
CA ALA A 5 10.62 4.73 -18.21
C ALA A 5 10.54 3.21 -18.40
N GLU A 6 11.40 2.44 -17.72
CA GLU A 6 11.30 0.98 -17.73
C GLU A 6 9.86 0.58 -17.38
N ALA A 7 9.30 -0.34 -18.16
CA ALA A 7 7.94 -0.81 -17.95
C ALA A 7 7.80 -1.35 -16.52
N ARG A 8 6.77 -0.91 -15.79
CA ARG A 8 6.51 -1.34 -14.42
C ARG A 8 6.42 -2.87 -14.37
N PRO A 9 7.13 -3.56 -13.45
CA PRO A 9 7.03 -5.00 -13.32
C PRO A 9 5.58 -5.45 -13.09
N ARG A 10 5.14 -6.52 -13.74
CA ARG A 10 3.77 -7.05 -13.59
C ARG A 10 3.47 -7.57 -12.18
N ASN A 11 4.50 -7.79 -11.38
CA ASN A 11 4.40 -8.23 -9.99
C ASN A 11 4.31 -7.08 -8.97
N LEU A 12 4.23 -5.81 -9.43
CA LEU A 12 4.11 -4.62 -8.59
C LEU A 12 2.73 -3.98 -8.81
N PHE A 13 2.06 -3.65 -7.70
CA PHE A 13 0.81 -2.90 -7.72
C PHE A 13 0.92 -1.70 -6.77
N ILE A 14 0.60 -0.51 -7.26
CA ILE A 14 0.64 0.75 -6.50
C ILE A 14 -0.75 1.36 -6.50
N ALA A 15 -1.25 1.68 -5.30
CA ALA A 15 -2.41 2.56 -5.14
C ALA A 15 -1.98 3.86 -4.43
N ALA A 16 -2.34 5.01 -5.00
CA ALA A 16 -1.93 6.31 -4.48
C ALA A 16 -2.90 7.42 -4.89
N PHE A 17 -2.87 8.55 -4.15
CA PHE A 17 -3.65 9.74 -4.51
C PHE A 17 -3.10 10.44 -5.76
N ARG A 18 -1.78 10.61 -5.84
CA ARG A 18 -1.07 11.28 -6.94
C ARG A 18 -0.05 10.36 -7.59
N ASP A 19 0.61 10.86 -8.63
CA ASP A 19 1.71 10.16 -9.28
C ASP A 19 2.86 9.95 -8.30
N THR A 20 3.51 8.81 -8.44
CA THR A 20 4.66 8.43 -7.62
C THR A 20 5.95 8.64 -8.40
N SER A 21 7.10 8.53 -7.75
CA SER A 21 8.39 8.49 -8.45
C SER A 21 8.50 7.33 -9.45
N ALA A 22 7.70 6.27 -9.28
CA ALA A 22 7.56 5.15 -10.20
C ALA A 22 6.52 5.38 -11.32
N GLY A 23 6.02 6.62 -11.48
CA GLY A 23 4.98 6.99 -12.44
C GLY A 23 3.55 6.92 -11.87
N PRO A 24 2.53 6.95 -12.74
CA PRO A 24 1.13 6.96 -12.31
C PRO A 24 0.76 5.65 -11.60
N PRO A 25 -0.02 5.67 -10.50
CA PRO A 25 -0.41 4.47 -9.78
C PRO A 25 -1.36 3.60 -10.61
N ASP A 26 -1.38 2.30 -10.30
CA ASP A 26 -2.33 1.36 -10.91
C ASP A 26 -3.77 1.56 -10.41
N LEU A 27 -3.92 2.21 -9.25
CA LEU A 27 -5.20 2.62 -8.68
C LEU A 27 -5.10 4.01 -8.02
N ARG A 28 -5.94 4.94 -8.44
CA ARG A 28 -6.12 6.21 -7.74
C ARG A 28 -6.95 6.01 -6.47
N VAL A 29 -6.46 6.53 -5.35
CA VAL A 29 -7.18 6.51 -4.06
C VAL A 29 -7.44 7.96 -3.64
N PRO A 30 -8.70 8.39 -3.46
CA PRO A 30 -8.98 9.75 -3.01
C PRO A 30 -8.47 9.97 -1.57
N PRO A 31 -8.35 11.24 -1.13
CA PRO A 31 -8.07 11.53 0.27
C PRO A 31 -9.16 10.96 1.18
N PHE A 32 -8.77 10.57 2.38
CA PHE A 32 -9.64 10.13 3.46
C PHE A 32 -9.99 11.33 4.33
N ASP A 33 -11.27 11.43 4.72
CA ASP A 33 -11.79 12.51 5.57
C ASP A 33 -11.43 12.25 7.05
N CYS A 34 -10.14 12.09 7.33
CA CYS A 34 -9.58 11.96 8.66
C CYS A 34 -8.16 12.54 8.70
N ASN A 35 -7.60 12.73 9.91
CA ASN A 35 -6.23 13.19 10.04
C ASN A 35 -5.21 12.08 9.70
N PRO A 36 -3.99 12.42 9.26
CA PRO A 36 -2.95 11.46 8.85
C PRO A 36 -2.55 10.44 9.92
N VAL A 37 -2.48 10.84 11.19
CA VAL A 37 -2.10 9.96 12.31
C VAL A 37 -3.17 8.89 12.53
N HIS A 38 -4.44 9.27 12.44
CA HIS A 38 -5.55 8.33 12.55
C HIS A 38 -5.56 7.34 11.38
N LEU A 39 -5.35 7.80 10.14
CA LEU A 39 -5.24 6.92 8.98
C LEU A 39 -4.07 5.92 9.13
N TYR A 40 -2.92 6.39 9.63
CA TYR A 40 -1.75 5.55 9.90
C TYR A 40 -2.08 4.43 10.91
N ALA A 41 -2.69 4.79 12.05
CA ALA A 41 -3.06 3.82 13.07
C ALA A 41 -4.07 2.78 12.55
N ALA A 42 -5.13 3.24 11.88
CA ALA A 42 -6.14 2.35 11.30
C ALA A 42 -5.54 1.40 10.26
N LEU A 43 -4.62 1.89 9.42
CA LEU A 43 -3.93 1.07 8.44
C LEU A 43 -3.05 0.00 9.09
N ARG A 44 -2.35 0.35 10.18
CA ARG A 44 -1.53 -0.58 10.95
C ARG A 44 -2.37 -1.72 11.52
N GLU A 45 -3.50 -1.40 12.13
CA GLU A 45 -4.45 -2.40 12.64
C GLU A 45 -4.98 -3.31 11.53
N VAL A 46 -5.42 -2.71 10.42
CA VAL A 46 -5.90 -3.47 9.25
C VAL A 46 -4.82 -4.41 8.75
N ALA A 47 -3.59 -3.94 8.56
CA ALA A 47 -2.48 -4.75 8.07
C ALA A 47 -2.16 -5.93 9.00
N LEU A 48 -2.08 -5.69 10.31
CA LEU A 48 -1.76 -6.70 11.33
C LEU A 48 -2.90 -7.71 11.55
N SER A 49 -4.14 -7.35 11.24
CA SER A 49 -5.27 -8.29 11.25
C SER A 49 -5.26 -9.27 10.07
N GLN A 50 -4.45 -9.03 9.04
CA GLN A 50 -4.45 -9.87 7.85
C GLN A 50 -3.63 -11.15 8.06
N PRO A 51 -4.07 -12.30 7.52
CA PRO A 51 -3.34 -13.54 7.63
C PRO A 51 -1.91 -13.45 7.08
N ARG A 52 -0.95 -13.97 7.85
CA ARG A 52 0.47 -14.09 7.45
C ARG A 52 1.13 -12.75 7.10
N THR A 53 0.66 -11.65 7.67
CA THR A 53 1.29 -10.32 7.55
C THR A 53 2.13 -10.05 8.80
N ILE A 54 3.36 -9.58 8.59
CA ILE A 54 4.29 -9.22 9.65
C ILE A 54 4.76 -7.80 9.38
N LEU A 55 4.75 -6.95 10.41
CA LEU A 55 5.38 -5.63 10.36
C LEU A 55 6.91 -5.82 10.36
N GLN A 56 7.56 -5.36 9.31
CA GLN A 56 9.02 -5.46 9.15
C GLN A 56 9.74 -4.23 9.70
N SER A 57 9.17 -3.05 9.51
CA SER A 57 9.68 -1.80 10.05
C SER A 57 8.58 -0.74 10.09
N GLU A 58 8.66 0.18 11.04
CA GLU A 58 7.82 1.36 11.09
C GLU A 58 8.64 2.61 11.42
N ALA A 59 8.22 3.74 10.86
CA ALA A 59 8.72 5.07 11.16
C ALA A 59 7.51 5.98 11.41
N PRO A 60 6.98 6.01 12.65
CA PRO A 60 5.76 6.75 12.97
C PRO A 60 5.87 8.25 12.66
N GLU A 61 7.04 8.85 12.92
CA GLU A 61 7.31 10.28 12.62
C GLU A 61 7.24 10.59 11.11
N GLU A 62 7.51 9.60 10.26
CA GLU A 62 7.41 9.72 8.80
C GLU A 62 6.08 9.17 8.24
N LEU A 63 5.20 8.67 9.11
CA LEU A 63 3.97 7.96 8.79
C LEU A 63 4.18 6.85 7.74
N LYS A 64 5.26 6.09 7.89
CA LYS A 64 5.67 5.03 6.98
C LYS A 64 5.75 3.67 7.68
N MET A 65 5.27 2.62 7.02
CA MET A 65 5.41 1.24 7.47
C MET A 65 5.79 0.32 6.30
N CYS A 66 6.53 -0.74 6.62
CA CYS A 66 6.83 -1.82 5.69
C CYS A 66 6.37 -3.15 6.29
N PHE A 67 5.67 -3.95 5.50
CA PHE A 67 5.19 -5.27 5.89
C PHE A 67 5.72 -6.34 4.93
N VAL A 68 5.83 -7.55 5.45
CA VAL A 68 5.95 -8.76 4.64
C VAL A 68 4.69 -9.56 4.82
N GLN A 69 4.04 -9.91 3.71
CA GLN A 69 2.96 -10.90 3.76
C GLN A 69 3.24 -12.03 2.78
N ARG A 70 3.14 -13.26 3.29
CA ARG A 70 3.41 -14.48 2.53
C ARG A 70 2.15 -15.03 1.88
N THR A 71 2.26 -15.46 0.62
CA THR A 71 1.16 -16.11 -0.11
C THR A 71 0.83 -17.49 0.48
N ALA A 72 -0.42 -17.95 0.27
CA ALA A 72 -0.94 -19.15 0.92
C ALA A 72 -0.29 -20.46 0.47
N LEU A 73 -0.14 -20.63 -0.84
CA LEU A 73 0.23 -21.91 -1.43
C LEU A 73 1.75 -22.11 -1.49
N TRP A 74 2.51 -21.04 -1.74
CA TRP A 74 3.95 -21.11 -2.00
C TRP A 74 4.81 -20.30 -1.03
N ARG A 75 4.18 -19.63 -0.05
CA ARG A 75 4.84 -18.80 0.98
C ARG A 75 5.80 -17.72 0.42
N PHE A 76 5.65 -17.35 -0.85
CA PHE A 76 6.46 -16.30 -1.45
C PHE A 76 6.22 -14.99 -0.69
N PRO A 77 7.30 -14.29 -0.28
CA PRO A 77 7.17 -13.04 0.42
C PRO A 77 6.85 -11.93 -0.57
N ASP A 78 5.77 -11.20 -0.29
CA ASP A 78 5.51 -9.92 -0.95
C ASP A 78 5.77 -8.80 0.06
N TYR A 79 6.52 -7.81 -0.40
CA TYR A 79 6.78 -6.58 0.35
C TYR A 79 5.65 -5.60 0.12
N ILE A 80 5.18 -5.00 1.21
CA ILE A 80 4.13 -4.00 1.18
C ILE A 80 4.67 -2.77 1.88
N GLU A 81 4.82 -1.68 1.14
CA GLU A 81 5.20 -0.40 1.73
C GLU A 81 3.99 0.50 1.74
N VAL A 82 3.79 1.19 2.86
CA VAL A 82 2.73 2.18 3.01
C VAL A 82 3.30 3.47 3.53
N LYS A 83 2.78 4.57 3.00
CA LYS A 83 3.07 5.92 3.45
C LYS A 83 1.77 6.71 3.51
N VAL A 84 1.57 7.41 4.62
CA VAL A 84 0.48 8.37 4.78
C VAL A 84 1.04 9.79 4.71
N ALA A 85 0.27 10.72 4.16
CA ALA A 85 0.63 12.13 4.10
C ALA A 85 -0.60 13.03 4.31
N ALA A 86 -0.37 14.24 4.81
CA ALA A 86 -1.39 15.28 4.88
C ALA A 86 -1.63 15.93 3.52
N THR A 87 -2.87 16.31 3.24
CA THR A 87 -3.21 17.31 2.22
C THR A 87 -3.26 18.71 2.83
N GLU A 88 -3.29 19.73 1.98
CA GLU A 88 -3.35 21.14 2.39
C GLU A 88 -4.60 21.47 3.24
N ASP A 89 -5.70 20.74 3.02
CA ASP A 89 -6.96 20.86 3.77
C ASP A 89 -7.01 20.00 5.05
N GLY A 90 -5.88 19.40 5.45
CA GLY A 90 -5.76 18.62 6.70
C GLY A 90 -6.28 17.17 6.61
N ARG A 91 -6.78 16.75 5.45
CA ARG A 91 -7.15 15.34 5.20
C ARG A 91 -5.93 14.46 5.02
N ALA A 92 -6.15 13.15 4.99
CA ALA A 92 -5.10 12.16 4.88
C ALA A 92 -5.09 11.51 3.49
N THR A 93 -3.90 11.28 2.94
CA THR A 93 -3.70 10.52 1.71
C THR A 93 -2.85 9.30 1.96
N LEU A 94 -3.06 8.26 1.17
CA LEU A 94 -2.36 7.00 1.27
C LEU A 94 -1.61 6.71 -0.03
N THR A 95 -0.38 6.22 0.12
CA THR A 95 0.33 5.46 -0.91
C THR A 95 0.59 4.07 -0.37
N ILE A 96 0.19 3.05 -1.12
CA ILE A 96 0.48 1.64 -0.83
C ILE A 96 1.09 0.99 -2.06
N SER A 97 2.26 0.39 -1.90
CA SER A 97 2.88 -0.46 -2.92
C SER A 97 2.89 -1.89 -2.42
N SER A 98 2.60 -2.85 -3.30
CA SER A 98 2.68 -4.28 -2.99
C SER A 98 3.41 -4.98 -4.12
N LYS A 99 4.53 -5.61 -3.81
CA LYS A 99 5.46 -6.19 -4.77
C LYS A 99 5.89 -7.58 -4.36
N ALA A 100 5.82 -8.54 -5.28
CA ALA A 100 6.40 -9.85 -5.06
C ALA A 100 7.94 -9.76 -5.08
N ARG A 101 8.61 -10.42 -4.12
CA ARG A 101 10.09 -10.46 -4.10
C ARG A 101 10.66 -11.26 -5.27
N TYR A 102 9.96 -12.30 -5.68
CA TYR A 102 10.39 -13.25 -6.72
C TYR A 102 9.32 -13.37 -7.80
N GLY A 103 9.75 -13.78 -9.00
CA GLY A 103 8.86 -13.96 -10.15
C GLY A 103 8.51 -12.64 -10.83
N VAL A 104 8.20 -12.72 -12.12
CA VAL A 104 7.86 -11.56 -12.96
C VAL A 104 6.36 -11.25 -12.91
N GLU A 105 5.55 -12.20 -12.46
CA GLU A 105 4.10 -12.18 -12.49
C GLU A 105 3.52 -12.73 -11.19
N ASP A 106 2.51 -12.06 -10.65
CA ASP A 106 1.88 -12.38 -9.36
C ASP A 106 0.41 -12.83 -9.52
N PHE A 107 -0.06 -13.02 -10.76
CA PHE A 107 -1.46 -13.34 -11.11
C PHE A 107 -2.49 -12.41 -10.43
N GLY A 108 -2.11 -11.14 -10.20
CA GLY A 108 -2.96 -10.12 -9.58
C GLY A 108 -3.13 -10.28 -8.06
N VAL A 109 -2.30 -11.07 -7.39
CA VAL A 109 -2.34 -11.25 -5.93
C VAL A 109 -2.15 -9.90 -5.22
N ASN A 110 -1.19 -9.08 -5.65
CA ASN A 110 -0.89 -7.80 -5.02
C ASN A 110 -2.02 -6.79 -5.24
N LYS A 111 -2.61 -6.77 -6.44
CA LYS A 111 -3.83 -6.00 -6.73
C LYS A 111 -4.98 -6.38 -5.80
N ARG A 112 -5.29 -7.68 -5.66
CA ARG A 112 -6.36 -8.17 -4.79
C ARG A 112 -6.12 -7.83 -3.32
N ARG A 113 -4.86 -7.92 -2.88
CA ARG A 113 -4.44 -7.57 -1.52
C ARG A 113 -4.65 -6.09 -1.22
N VAL A 114 -4.10 -5.21 -2.05
CA VAL A 114 -4.23 -3.76 -1.86
C VAL A 114 -5.71 -3.35 -1.85
N LYS A 115 -6.52 -3.86 -2.78
CA LYS A 115 -7.97 -3.59 -2.79
C LYS A 115 -8.66 -4.08 -1.52
N ARG A 116 -8.32 -5.27 -1.01
CA ARG A 116 -8.87 -5.79 0.25
C ARG A 116 -8.53 -4.88 1.43
N TRP A 117 -7.28 -4.44 1.54
CA TRP A 117 -6.84 -3.55 2.62
C TRP A 117 -7.61 -2.22 2.57
N LEU A 118 -7.78 -1.63 1.38
CA LEU A 118 -8.56 -0.39 1.21
C LEU A 118 -10.04 -0.56 1.63
N VAL A 119 -10.67 -1.69 1.30
CA VAL A 119 -12.06 -1.97 1.73
C VAL A 119 -12.15 -2.07 3.25
N LEU A 120 -11.22 -2.79 3.89
CA LEU A 120 -11.19 -2.92 5.35
C LEU A 120 -10.89 -1.59 6.04
N LEU A 121 -10.00 -0.79 5.46
CA LEU A 121 -9.66 0.54 5.97
C LEU A 121 -10.86 1.48 5.93
N ASN A 122 -11.59 1.53 4.81
CA ASN A 122 -12.81 2.32 4.71
C ASN A 122 -13.86 1.90 5.75
N LYS A 123 -14.04 0.58 5.94
CA LYS A 123 -14.94 0.08 6.99
C LYS A 123 -14.49 0.48 8.39
N ARG A 124 -13.18 0.42 8.66
CA ARG A 124 -12.60 0.76 9.97
C ARG A 124 -12.72 2.25 10.30
N LEU A 125 -12.64 3.12 9.30
CA LEU A 125 -12.75 4.58 9.47
C LEU A 125 -14.20 5.07 9.52
N ALA A 126 -15.15 4.29 9.02
CA ALA A 126 -16.58 4.63 9.00
C ALA A 126 -17.32 4.20 10.28
N GLY A 127 -16.73 3.36 11.12
CA GLY A 127 -17.28 2.89 12.40
C GLY A 127 -16.47 3.42 13.57
#